data_AF-A0AAU6WVF7-F1
#
_entry.id   AF-A0AAU6WVF7-F1
#
_cell.length_a   1.000
_cell.length_b   1.000
_cell.length_c   1.000
_cell.angle_alpha   90.00
_cell.angle_beta   90.00
_cell.angle_gamma   90.00
#
_symmetry.space_group_name_H-M   'P 1'
#
loop_
_entity.id
_entity.type
_entity.pdbx_description
1 polymer ?
#
loop_
_entity_poly.entity_id
_entity_poly.type
_entity_poly.pdbx_seq_one_letter_code
_entity_poly.pdbx_strand_id
1 'polypeptide(L)'
;MTKREQYGLEFYKLSSDGITGYNCRCKDGILDHNNSLQFLSYLDRAGTELLLQEINTFLDTDEPYRSIYESMVLEHNDLDIEYPDFRIDKLPYTFPLADIKDLLQEWLDFLKA
;
A
#
# COMPACT_ATOMS: atom_id res chain seq x y z
N MET A 1 -9.31 0.96 15.74
CA MET A 1 -9.66 1.30 14.35
C MET A 1 -8.49 0.86 13.50
N THR A 2 -8.71 -0.04 12.56
CA THR A 2 -7.65 -0.55 11.67
C THR A 2 -7.16 0.58 10.75
N LYS A 3 -5.99 0.46 10.15
CA LYS A 3 -5.48 1.50 9.24
C LYS A 3 -6.36 1.67 8.03
N ARG A 4 -6.90 0.59 7.46
CA ARG A 4 -7.86 0.73 6.36
C ARG A 4 -9.09 1.55 6.79
N GLU A 5 -9.55 1.42 8.04
CA GLU A 5 -10.67 2.21 8.56
C GLU A 5 -10.30 3.69 8.73
N GLN A 6 -9.08 3.98 9.20
CA GLN A 6 -8.57 5.36 9.35
C GLN A 6 -8.46 6.09 8.01
N TYR A 7 -8.02 5.38 6.97
CA TYR A 7 -7.91 5.91 5.60
C TYR A 7 -9.21 5.81 4.79
N GLY A 8 -10.31 5.38 5.41
CA GLY A 8 -11.59 5.26 4.71
C GLY A 8 -11.56 4.23 3.57
N LEU A 9 -10.76 3.18 3.67
CA LEU A 9 -10.63 2.13 2.66
C LEU A 9 -11.59 0.95 2.93
N GLU A 10 -11.96 0.27 1.85
CA GLU A 10 -12.73 -0.96 1.84
C GLU A 10 -12.02 -2.01 0.97
N PHE A 11 -11.78 -3.19 1.56
CA PHE A 11 -11.27 -4.36 0.85
C PHE A 11 -12.42 -5.30 0.53
N TYR A 12 -12.49 -5.78 -0.71
CA TYR A 12 -13.58 -6.63 -1.17
C TYR A 12 -13.11 -7.66 -2.20
N LYS A 13 -13.85 -8.77 -2.26
CA LYS A 13 -13.64 -9.83 -3.24
C LYS A 13 -14.60 -9.62 -4.41
N LEU A 14 -14.08 -9.79 -5.61
CA LEU A 14 -14.87 -9.85 -6.84
C LEU A 14 -14.89 -11.29 -7.30
N SER A 15 -16.07 -11.86 -7.51
CA SER A 15 -16.20 -13.20 -8.06
C SER A 15 -17.02 -13.11 -9.35
N SER A 16 -16.36 -13.34 -10.50
CA SER A 16 -17.03 -13.46 -11.80
C SER A 16 -16.46 -14.66 -12.54
N ASP A 17 -17.33 -15.49 -13.10
CA ASP A 17 -16.97 -16.62 -13.97
C ASP A 17 -15.92 -17.57 -13.38
N GLY A 18 -15.98 -17.80 -12.05
CA GLY A 18 -15.04 -18.68 -11.34
C GLY A 18 -13.67 -18.06 -11.04
N ILE A 19 -13.42 -16.83 -11.47
CA ILE A 19 -12.22 -16.07 -11.12
C ILE A 19 -12.53 -15.23 -9.88
N THR A 20 -11.72 -15.39 -8.84
CA THR A 20 -11.76 -14.55 -7.64
C THR A 20 -10.68 -13.49 -7.75
N GLY A 21 -11.09 -12.23 -7.89
CA GLY A 21 -10.24 -11.06 -7.76
C GLY A 21 -10.36 -10.44 -6.37
N TYR A 22 -9.33 -9.72 -5.97
CA TYR A 22 -9.28 -8.94 -4.73
C TYR A 22 -9.10 -7.48 -5.12
N ASN A 23 -9.79 -6.58 -4.42
CA ASN A 23 -9.74 -5.16 -4.75
C ASN A 23 -9.89 -4.28 -3.50
N CYS A 24 -9.42 -3.05 -3.60
CA CYS A 24 -9.40 -1.99 -2.61
C CYS A 24 -10.03 -0.71 -3.21
N ARG A 25 -10.93 -0.06 -2.48
CA ARG A 25 -11.51 1.24 -2.86
C ARG A 25 -11.64 2.17 -1.66
N CYS A 26 -11.66 3.47 -1.91
CA CYS A 26 -12.09 4.44 -0.90
C CYS A 26 -13.62 4.38 -0.70
N LYS A 27 -14.08 4.48 0.55
CA LYS A 27 -15.50 4.52 0.91
C LYS A 27 -16.10 5.86 0.48
N ASP A 28 -17.30 5.78 -0.11
CA ASP A 28 -18.22 6.88 -0.41
C ASP A 28 -17.61 8.20 -0.90
N GLY A 29 -17.09 8.20 -2.13
CA GLY A 29 -16.91 9.43 -2.91
C GLY A 29 -15.94 10.46 -2.33
N ILE A 30 -15.13 10.08 -1.34
CA ILE A 30 -14.04 10.90 -0.83
C ILE A 30 -12.93 10.89 -1.89
N LEU A 31 -13.07 11.76 -2.89
CA LEU A 31 -12.00 12.09 -3.85
C LEU A 31 -10.94 12.96 -3.15
N ASP A 32 -10.21 12.38 -2.20
CA ASP A 32 -9.07 13.02 -1.54
C ASP A 32 -7.75 12.31 -1.87
N HIS A 33 -6.69 12.71 -1.17
CA HIS A 33 -5.35 12.14 -1.31
C HIS A 33 -5.29 10.64 -1.05
N ASN A 34 -6.22 10.05 -0.29
CA ASN A 34 -6.21 8.62 0.02
C ASN A 34 -6.58 7.75 -1.19
N ASN A 35 -7.07 8.32 -2.30
CA ASN A 35 -7.37 7.54 -3.50
C ASN A 35 -6.13 6.86 -4.09
N SER A 36 -4.94 7.44 -3.91
CA SER A 36 -3.72 6.77 -4.36
C SER A 36 -3.48 5.44 -3.62
N LEU A 37 -4.01 5.26 -2.40
CA LEU A 37 -3.95 3.99 -1.65
C LEU A 37 -4.73 2.85 -2.31
N GLN A 38 -5.52 3.14 -3.35
CA GLN A 38 -6.13 2.10 -4.18
C GLN A 38 -5.09 1.31 -5.00
N PHE A 39 -3.82 1.73 -5.04
CA PHE A 39 -2.73 0.94 -5.63
C PHE A 39 -2.63 -0.47 -5.02
N LEU A 40 -3.10 -0.66 -3.78
CA LEU A 40 -3.20 -1.97 -3.12
C LEU A 40 -3.92 -3.00 -4.00
N SER A 41 -4.89 -2.57 -4.82
CA SER A 41 -5.62 -3.43 -5.76
C SER A 41 -4.73 -4.06 -6.85
N TYR A 42 -3.55 -3.50 -7.09
CA TYR A 42 -2.57 -4.02 -8.05
C TYR A 42 -1.57 -4.99 -7.40
N LEU A 43 -1.55 -5.09 -6.07
CA LEU A 43 -0.67 -6.00 -5.35
C LEU A 43 -1.32 -7.37 -5.18
N ASP A 44 -0.69 -8.38 -5.75
CA ASP A 44 -0.94 -9.76 -5.36
C ASP A 44 -0.23 -10.10 -4.05
N ARG A 45 -0.34 -11.36 -3.63
CA ARG A 45 0.30 -11.83 -2.39
C ARG A 45 1.82 -11.65 -2.42
N ALA A 46 2.48 -12.01 -3.52
CA ALA A 46 3.93 -11.98 -3.61
C ALA A 46 4.44 -10.53 -3.64
N GLY A 47 3.78 -9.66 -4.41
CA GLY A 47 4.06 -8.22 -4.43
C GLY A 47 3.84 -7.56 -3.07
N THR A 48 2.77 -7.94 -2.36
CA THR A 48 2.51 -7.44 -1.00
C THR A 48 3.60 -7.88 -0.01
N GLU A 49 4.01 -9.16 -0.05
CA GLU A 49 5.08 -9.69 0.81
C GLU A 49 6.43 -9.02 0.50
N LEU A 50 6.74 -8.77 -0.77
CA LEU A 50 7.96 -8.08 -1.19
C LEU A 50 7.98 -6.61 -0.74
N LEU A 51 6.91 -5.86 -0.99
CA LEU A 51 6.83 -4.45 -0.57
C LEU A 51 6.90 -4.30 0.96
N LEU A 52 6.28 -5.23 1.70
CA LEU A 52 6.42 -5.30 3.17
C LEU A 52 7.87 -5.48 3.59
N GLN A 53 8.63 -6.34 2.90
CA GLN A 53 10.04 -6.56 3.21
C GLN A 53 10.88 -5.29 2.96
N GLU A 54 10.64 -4.60 1.85
CA GLU A 54 11.31 -3.34 1.50
C GLU A 54 11.03 -2.26 2.55
N ILE A 55 9.76 -2.07 2.92
CA ILE A 55 9.37 -1.10 3.96
C ILE A 55 9.94 -1.45 5.32
N ASN A 56 9.92 -2.73 5.73
CA ASN A 56 10.51 -3.14 7.02
C ASN A 56 12.02 -2.87 7.05
N THR A 57 12.74 -3.12 5.96
CA THR A 57 14.16 -2.77 5.85
C THR A 57 14.38 -1.26 6.08
N PHE A 58 13.48 -0.44 5.55
CA PHE A 58 13.46 1.02 5.75
C PHE A 58 12.94 1.47 7.12
N LEU A 59 12.26 0.64 7.89
CA LEU A 59 11.87 0.99 9.26
C LEU A 59 12.92 0.54 10.28
N ASP A 60 13.62 -0.56 10.01
CA ASP A 60 14.52 -1.21 10.96
C ASP A 60 15.99 -0.74 10.89
N THR A 61 16.40 -0.07 9.81
CA THR A 61 17.75 0.52 9.72
C THR A 61 17.83 1.76 10.63
N ASP A 62 19.03 2.18 11.07
CA ASP A 62 19.24 3.34 11.96
C ASP A 62 20.02 4.48 11.26
N GLU A 63 19.81 4.63 9.94
CA GLU A 63 20.46 5.67 9.15
C GLU A 63 19.55 6.89 9.00
N PRO A 64 19.99 8.10 9.43
CA PRO A 64 19.17 9.31 9.41
C PRO A 64 19.06 9.99 8.03
N TYR A 65 19.87 9.60 7.04
CA TYR A 65 19.90 10.22 5.70
C TYR A 65 19.85 9.16 4.59
N ARG A 66 18.74 8.42 4.53
CA ARG A 66 18.56 7.40 3.49
C ARG A 66 18.20 8.06 2.17
N SER A 67 18.83 7.58 1.10
CA SER A 67 18.35 7.92 -0.23
C SER A 67 16.95 7.35 -0.42
N ILE A 68 16.15 8.07 -1.21
CA ILE A 68 14.85 7.59 -1.68
C ILE A 68 15.08 6.27 -2.41
N TYR A 69 14.27 5.26 -2.08
CA TYR A 69 14.25 3.98 -2.77
C TYR A 69 12.96 3.84 -3.58
N GLU A 70 13.11 3.68 -4.88
CA GLU A 70 11.99 3.41 -5.81
C GLU A 70 11.74 1.90 -5.84
N SER A 71 10.60 1.47 -5.30
CA SER A 71 10.19 0.06 -5.31
C SER A 71 9.74 -0.34 -6.71
N MET A 72 10.26 -1.48 -7.17
CA MET A 72 9.96 -2.07 -8.48
C MET A 72 8.81 -3.10 -8.43
N VAL A 73 8.08 -3.18 -7.31
CA VAL A 73 7.00 -4.16 -7.12
C VAL A 73 5.88 -3.97 -8.14
N LEU A 74 5.63 -2.73 -8.58
CA LEU A 74 4.64 -2.39 -9.60
C LEU A 74 5.33 -1.70 -10.78
N GLU A 75 5.02 -2.15 -12.01
CA GLU A 75 5.57 -1.53 -13.23
C GLU A 75 4.89 -0.21 -13.62
N HIS A 76 3.69 0.04 -13.10
CA HIS A 76 2.82 1.16 -13.53
C HIS A 76 2.53 2.16 -12.43
N ASN A 77 3.07 1.96 -11.22
CA ASN A 77 2.95 2.88 -10.11
C ASN A 77 4.34 3.18 -9.56
N ASP A 78 4.68 4.46 -9.47
CA ASP A 78 5.94 4.86 -8.85
C ASP A 78 5.76 4.81 -7.33
N LEU A 79 6.48 3.92 -6.65
CA LEU A 79 6.39 3.73 -5.20
C LEU A 79 7.72 4.14 -4.55
N ASP A 80 7.79 5.36 -4.04
CA ASP A 80 8.99 5.87 -3.39
C ASP A 80 8.93 5.65 -1.88
N ILE A 81 9.96 5.00 -1.33
CA ILE A 81 10.19 4.80 0.10
C ILE A 81 11.24 5.82 0.57
N GLU A 82 10.82 6.78 1.40
CA GLU A 82 11.66 7.88 1.89
C GLU A 82 11.42 8.09 3.39
N TYR A 83 12.24 7.56 4.30
CA TYR A 83 11.93 7.63 5.74
C TYR A 83 11.68 9.08 6.24
N PRO A 84 10.54 9.39 6.90
CA PRO A 84 9.51 8.48 7.44
C PRO A 84 8.27 8.28 6.54
N ASP A 85 8.34 8.71 5.29
CA ASP A 85 7.29 8.87 4.31
C ASP A 85 7.31 7.80 3.18
N PHE A 86 6.16 7.61 2.57
CA PHE A 86 5.91 6.78 1.41
C PHE A 86 5.14 7.61 0.38
N ARG A 87 5.64 7.69 -0.85
CA ARG A 87 5.04 8.48 -1.94
C ARG A 87 4.59 7.56 -3.05
N ILE A 88 3.43 7.89 -3.63
CA ILE A 88 2.82 7.14 -4.73
C ILE A 88 2.71 8.07 -5.93
N ASP A 89 3.10 7.61 -7.11
CA ASP A 89 2.99 8.28 -8.41
C ASP A 89 3.55 9.71 -8.43
N LYS A 90 4.61 9.94 -7.65
CA LYS A 90 5.26 11.25 -7.48
C LYS A 90 4.29 12.37 -7.07
N LEU A 91 3.16 12.00 -6.45
CA LEU A 91 2.14 12.93 -5.99
C LEU A 91 2.70 13.83 -4.87
N PRO A 92 2.18 15.06 -4.71
CA PRO A 92 2.74 16.04 -3.78
C PRO A 92 2.51 15.69 -2.30
N TYR A 93 1.74 14.65 -2.00
CA TYR A 93 1.42 14.19 -0.66
C TYR A 93 2.05 12.81 -0.40
N THR A 94 2.38 12.57 0.86
CA THR A 94 2.99 11.33 1.34
C THR A 94 2.13 10.68 2.42
N PHE A 95 2.40 9.41 2.67
CA PHE A 95 1.83 8.64 3.77
C PHE A 95 2.95 8.21 4.72
N PRO A 96 2.72 8.15 6.04
CA PRO A 96 3.71 7.59 6.95
C PRO A 96 4.03 6.13 6.59
N LEU A 97 5.31 5.77 6.53
CA LEU A 97 5.75 4.39 6.22
C LEU A 97 5.18 3.36 7.20
N ALA A 98 5.08 3.71 8.47
CA ALA A 98 4.48 2.85 9.49
C ALA A 98 3.01 2.53 9.16
N ASP A 99 2.28 3.52 8.66
CA ASP A 99 0.88 3.38 8.29
C ASP A 99 0.72 2.53 7.01
N ILE A 100 1.61 2.70 6.03
CA ILE A 100 1.65 1.83 4.84
C ILE A 100 2.00 0.39 5.20
N LYS A 101 2.96 0.16 6.10
CA LYS A 101 3.28 -1.19 6.61
C LYS A 101 2.05 -1.87 7.19
N ASP A 102 1.33 -1.18 8.08
CA ASP A 102 0.12 -1.71 8.70
C ASP A 102 -0.98 -1.99 7.65
N LEU A 103 -1.17 -1.09 6.66
CA LEU A 103 -2.10 -1.30 5.55
C LEU A 103 -1.75 -2.52 4.69
N LEU A 104 -0.47 -2.71 4.36
CA LEU A 104 -0.02 -3.87 3.60
C LEU A 104 -0.19 -5.17 4.39
N GLN A 105 -0.01 -5.14 5.71
CA GLN A 105 -0.29 -6.30 6.55
C GLN A 105 -1.80 -6.64 6.56
N GLU A 106 -2.67 -5.64 6.71
CA GLU A 106 -4.12 -5.82 6.59
C GLU A 106 -4.53 -6.35 5.20
N TRP A 107 -3.89 -5.85 4.14
CA TRP A 107 -4.12 -6.30 2.77
C TRP A 107 -3.68 -7.76 2.57
N LEU A 108 -2.48 -8.10 3.05
CA LEU A 108 -1.94 -9.46 2.97
C LEU A 108 -2.80 -10.48 3.71
N ASP A 109 -3.31 -10.11 4.89
CA ASP A 109 -4.21 -10.95 5.66
C ASP A 109 -5.54 -11.16 4.91
N PHE A 110 -6.05 -10.12 4.24
CA PHE A 110 -7.24 -10.20 3.40
C PHE A 110 -7.05 -11.10 2.16
N LEU A 111 -5.87 -11.05 1.52
CA LEU A 111 -5.53 -11.93 0.40
C LEU A 111 -5.41 -13.41 0.79
N LYS A 112 -5.14 -13.71 2.07
CA LYS A 112 -4.97 -15.06 2.61
C LYS A 112 -6.28 -15.68 3.14
N ALA A 113 -7.27 -14.86 3.45
CA ALA A 113 -8.59 -15.27 3.92
C ALA A 113 -9.49 -15.75 2.78
#